data_AF-A0A3N5SG88-F1
#
_entry.id   AF-A0A3N5SG88-F1
#
_cell.length_a   1.000
_cell.length_b   1.000
_cell.length_c   1.000
_cell.angle_alpha   90.00
_cell.angle_beta   90.00
_cell.angle_gamma   90.00
#
_symmetry.space_group_name_H-M   'P 1'
#
loop_
_entity.id
_entity.type
_entity.pdbx_description
1 polymer ?
#
loop_
_entity_poly.entity_id
_entity_poly.type
_entity_poly.pdbx_seq_one_letter_code
_entity_poly.pdbx_strand_id
1 'polypeptide(L)'
;MNILQLRFANIGLFFLVIFASGYWLHHSGKPYGAVLFNIHKLIGFGLFVLLAVRAFQLDHTAPLSAVEWIACVVAALCFIATIVFGGLVSVDRTWPAFVPLLHKLLPYLTVLSTAGSLYLLLGQKA
;
A
#
# COMPACT_ATOMS: atom_id res chain seq x y z
N MET A 1 19.04 12.78 8.73
CA MET A 1 17.75 12.73 8.00
C MET A 1 16.90 13.90 8.43
N ASN A 2 16.32 14.66 7.50
CA ASN A 2 15.33 15.68 7.89
C ASN A 2 14.00 15.02 8.31
N ILE A 3 13.11 15.77 8.95
CA ILE A 3 11.80 15.28 9.42
C ILE A 3 10.95 14.71 8.27
N LEU A 4 11.07 15.25 7.06
CA LEU A 4 10.36 14.73 5.88
C LEU A 4 10.86 13.33 5.52
N GLN A 5 12.18 13.14 5.41
CA GLN A 5 12.80 11.84 5.14
C GLN A 5 12.43 10.79 6.18
N LEU A 6 12.35 11.17 7.47
CA LEU A 6 11.94 10.26 8.53
C LEU A 6 10.46 9.86 8.40
N ARG A 7 9.58 10.82 8.04
CA ARG A 7 8.15 10.55 7.78
C ARG A 7 7.95 9.60 6.61
N PHE A 8 8.76 9.70 5.56
CA PHE A 8 8.69 8.80 4.41
C PHE A 8 9.38 7.45 4.66
N ALA A 9 10.44 7.39 5.49
CA ALA A 9 11.07 6.13 5.88
C ALA A 9 10.09 5.17 6.59
N ASN A 10 9.15 5.73 7.38
CA ASN A 10 8.10 4.94 8.05
C ASN A 10 7.17 4.21 7.07
N ILE A 11 7.01 4.69 5.83
CA ILE A 11 6.19 4.01 4.80
C ILE A 11 6.83 2.69 4.38
N GLY A 12 8.16 2.66 4.22
CA GLY A 12 8.90 1.44 3.95
C GLY A 12 8.71 0.41 5.07
N LEU A 13 8.77 0.86 6.33
CA LEU A 13 8.51 -0.01 7.48
C LEU A 13 7.10 -0.60 7.47
N PHE A 14 6.07 0.20 7.15
CA PHE A 14 4.71 -0.31 7.03
C PHE A 14 4.60 -1.39 5.94
N PHE A 15 5.23 -1.20 4.77
CA PHE A 15 5.26 -2.25 3.75
C PHE A 15 5.92 -3.52 4.26
N LEU A 16 7.07 -3.43 4.94
CA LEU A 16 7.73 -4.60 5.52
C LEU A 16 6.81 -5.37 6.48
N VAL A 17 6.07 -4.66 7.34
CA VAL A 17 5.10 -5.27 8.26
C VAL A 17 3.91 -5.90 7.50
N ILE A 18 3.41 -5.25 6.44
CA ILE A 18 2.35 -5.80 5.58
C ILE A 18 2.82 -7.11 4.91
N PHE A 19 4.02 -7.13 4.33
CA PHE A 19 4.57 -8.35 3.72
C PHE A 19 4.81 -9.45 4.76
N ALA A 20 5.46 -9.13 5.88
CA ALA A 20 5.74 -10.11 6.94
C ALA A 20 4.45 -10.75 7.47
N SER A 21 3.43 -9.93 7.77
CA SER A 21 2.12 -10.42 8.23
C SER A 21 1.36 -11.17 7.12
N GLY A 22 1.46 -10.76 5.86
CA GLY A 22 0.84 -11.44 4.72
C GLY A 22 1.45 -12.83 4.46
N TYR A 23 2.78 -12.93 4.51
CA TYR A 23 3.47 -14.22 4.44
C TYR A 23 3.11 -15.11 5.63
N TRP A 24 3.01 -14.56 6.83
CA TRP A 24 2.58 -15.33 8.00
C TRP A 24 1.15 -15.86 7.81
N LEU A 25 0.20 -15.03 7.35
CA LEU A 25 -1.16 -15.48 7.04
C LEU A 25 -1.19 -16.60 6.00
N HIS A 26 -0.36 -16.51 4.96
CA HIS A 26 -0.24 -17.56 3.96
C HIS A 26 0.19 -18.90 4.56
N HIS A 27 1.15 -18.89 5.50
CA HIS A 27 1.63 -20.12 6.16
C HIS A 27 0.65 -20.68 7.20
N SER A 28 -0.13 -19.82 7.85
CA SER A 28 -1.10 -20.25 8.88
C SER A 28 -2.31 -21.00 8.32
N GLY A 29 -2.61 -20.84 7.02
CA GLY A 29 -3.79 -21.45 6.40
C GLY A 29 -5.12 -20.86 6.88
N LYS A 30 -6.23 -21.32 6.28
CA LYS A 30 -7.59 -20.95 6.69
C LYS A 30 -8.13 -21.97 7.70
N PRO A 31 -8.95 -21.55 8.69
CA PRO A 31 -9.39 -20.18 8.94
C PRO A 31 -8.27 -19.32 9.56
N TYR A 32 -8.16 -18.06 9.13
CA TYR A 32 -7.11 -17.17 9.64
C TYR A 32 -7.35 -16.79 11.10
N GLY A 33 -6.28 -16.70 11.89
CA GLY A 33 -6.34 -16.13 13.23
C GLY A 33 -6.83 -14.67 13.18
N ALA A 34 -7.92 -14.37 13.89
CA ALA A 34 -8.63 -13.10 13.79
C ALA A 34 -7.72 -11.88 14.02
N VAL A 35 -6.81 -11.96 14.99
CA VAL A 35 -5.90 -10.85 15.33
C VAL A 35 -4.94 -10.55 14.18
N LEU A 36 -4.17 -11.54 13.73
CA LEU A 36 -3.19 -11.37 12.64
C LEU A 36 -3.88 -10.91 11.35
N PHE A 37 -5.05 -11.47 11.05
CA PHE A 37 -5.84 -11.12 9.88
C PHE A 37 -6.30 -9.66 9.89
N ASN A 38 -6.86 -9.19 11.00
CA ASN A 38 -7.30 -7.81 11.13
C ASN A 38 -6.12 -6.84 11.13
N ILE A 39 -5.01 -7.16 11.82
CA ILE A 39 -3.80 -6.33 11.83
C ILE A 39 -3.27 -6.15 10.39
N HIS A 40 -3.11 -7.23 9.63
CA HIS A 40 -2.62 -7.16 8.25
C HIS A 40 -3.47 -6.21 7.38
N LYS A 41 -4.80 -6.35 7.47
CA LYS A 41 -5.76 -5.51 6.71
C LYS A 41 -5.73 -4.06 7.16
N LEU A 42 -5.76 -3.81 8.47
CA LEU A 42 -5.80 -2.46 9.03
C LEU A 42 -4.50 -1.70 8.77
N ILE A 43 -3.34 -2.36 8.79
CA ILE A 43 -2.08 -1.73 8.43
C ILE A 43 -2.07 -1.37 6.93
N GLY A 44 -2.51 -2.29 6.06
CA GLY A 44 -2.61 -2.03 4.62
C GLY A 44 -3.54 -0.85 4.28
N PHE A 45 -4.73 -0.83 4.88
CA PHE A 45 -5.68 0.27 4.71
C PHE A 45 -5.20 1.57 5.34
N GLY A 46 -4.63 1.51 6.55
CA GLY A 46 -4.08 2.67 7.24
C GLY A 46 -2.95 3.33 6.47
N LEU A 47 -2.07 2.54 5.83
CA LEU A 47 -1.01 3.07 4.97
C LEU A 47 -1.59 3.77 3.73
N PHE A 48 -2.61 3.19 3.10
CA PHE A 48 -3.30 3.83 1.97
C PHE A 48 -3.89 5.20 2.37
N VAL A 49 -4.62 5.26 3.48
CA VAL A 49 -5.20 6.50 4.00
C VAL A 49 -4.11 7.52 4.35
N LEU A 50 -3.03 7.09 5.00
CA LEU A 50 -1.90 7.94 5.32
C LEU A 50 -1.31 8.57 4.06
N LEU A 51 -1.04 7.78 3.01
CA LEU A 51 -0.48 8.28 1.76
C LEU A 51 -1.41 9.28 1.06
N ALA A 52 -2.71 8.98 1.01
CA ALA A 52 -3.70 9.90 0.42
C ALA A 52 -3.72 11.25 1.15
N VAL A 53 -3.81 11.23 2.49
CA VAL A 53 -3.78 12.44 3.31
C VAL A 53 -2.49 13.23 3.09
N ARG A 54 -1.33 12.55 2.97
CA ARG A 54 -0.04 13.21 2.71
C ARG A 54 -0.01 13.88 1.33
N ALA A 55 -0.55 13.24 0.30
CA ALA A 55 -0.63 13.83 -1.04
C ALA A 55 -1.46 15.13 -1.03
N PHE A 56 -2.65 15.12 -0.43
CA PHE A 56 -3.49 16.33 -0.32
C PHE A 56 -2.85 17.42 0.55
N GLN A 57 -2.22 17.05 1.67
CA GLN A 57 -1.49 18.02 2.50
C GLN A 57 -0.33 18.68 1.74
N LEU A 58 0.38 17.92 0.90
CA LEU A 58 1.46 18.45 0.08
C LEU A 58 0.93 19.44 -0.95
N ASP A 59 -0.12 19.07 -1.68
CA ASP A 59 -0.78 19.92 -2.69
C ASP A 59 -1.24 21.28 -2.11
N HIS A 60 -1.77 21.28 -0.88
CA HIS A 60 -2.16 22.52 -0.20
C HIS A 60 -0.96 23.41 0.19
N THR A 61 0.23 22.86 0.35
CA THR A 61 1.44 23.64 0.67
C THR A 61 2.23 24.07 -0.56
N ALA A 62 2.21 23.26 -1.60
CA ALA A 62 2.84 23.49 -2.89
C ALA A 62 2.04 22.68 -3.93
N PRO A 63 1.38 23.33 -4.90
CA PRO A 63 0.52 22.63 -5.85
C PRO A 63 1.27 21.53 -6.59
N LEU A 64 0.69 20.34 -6.64
CA LEU A 64 1.27 19.23 -7.37
C LEU A 64 1.06 19.41 -8.88
N SER A 65 2.08 19.06 -9.65
CA SER A 65 1.99 18.99 -11.10
C SER A 65 1.08 17.83 -11.56
N ALA A 66 0.67 17.87 -12.83
CA ALA A 66 -0.12 16.78 -13.42
C ALA A 66 0.60 15.41 -13.33
N VAL A 67 1.92 15.37 -13.49
CA VAL A 67 2.71 14.13 -13.42
C VAL A 67 2.69 13.53 -12.02
N GLU A 68 2.79 14.37 -10.98
CA GLU A 68 2.73 13.93 -9.59
C GLU A 68 1.34 13.42 -9.22
N TRP A 69 0.28 14.11 -9.68
CA TRP A 69 -1.09 13.65 -9.49
C TRP A 69 -1.34 12.30 -10.19
N ILE A 70 -0.86 12.13 -11.42
CA ILE A 70 -0.95 10.85 -12.14
C ILE A 70 -0.24 9.75 -11.34
N ALA A 71 0.98 10.01 -10.84
CA ALA A 71 1.71 9.04 -10.03
C ALA A 71 0.96 8.66 -8.74
N CYS A 72 0.36 9.64 -8.05
CA CYS A 72 -0.46 9.40 -6.86
C CYS A 72 -1.70 8.56 -7.18
N VAL A 73 -2.40 8.87 -8.29
CA VAL A 73 -3.58 8.12 -8.74
C VAL A 73 -3.21 6.68 -9.10
N VAL A 74 -2.11 6.46 -9.81
CA VAL A 74 -1.63 5.11 -10.14
C VAL A 74 -1.33 4.32 -8.88
N ALA A 75 -0.63 4.91 -7.90
CA ALA A 75 -0.35 4.26 -6.62
C ALA A 75 -1.64 3.94 -5.84
N ALA A 76 -2.61 4.87 -5.84
CA ALA A 76 -3.92 4.67 -5.20
C ALA A 76 -4.69 3.51 -5.84
N LEU A 77 -4.74 3.42 -7.16
CA LEU A 77 -5.38 2.32 -7.88
C LEU A 77 -4.71 0.97 -7.57
N CYS A 78 -3.37 0.93 -7.48
CA CYS A 78 -2.65 -0.28 -7.07
C CYS A 78 -2.99 -0.71 -5.63
N PHE A 79 -3.10 0.25 -4.70
CA PHE A 79 -3.55 -0.03 -3.33
C PHE A 79 -4.98 -0.56 -3.28
N ILE A 80 -5.91 0.11 -3.96
CA ILE A 80 -7.32 -0.31 -4.00
C ILE A 80 -7.41 -1.72 -4.58
N ALA A 81 -6.72 -2.01 -5.68
CA ALA A 81 -6.67 -3.35 -6.24
C ALA A 81 -6.12 -4.35 -5.21
N THR A 82 -4.99 -4.06 -4.56
CA THR A 82 -4.40 -4.94 -3.54
C THR A 82 -5.38 -5.25 -2.40
N ILE A 83 -6.10 -4.24 -1.91
CA ILE A 83 -7.10 -4.37 -0.83
C ILE A 83 -8.29 -5.22 -1.30
N VAL A 84 -8.81 -4.96 -2.50
CA VAL A 84 -9.91 -5.72 -3.09
C VAL A 84 -9.52 -7.19 -3.24
N PHE A 85 -8.40 -7.47 -3.91
CA PHE A 85 -7.93 -8.85 -4.12
C PHE A 85 -7.59 -9.56 -2.80
N GLY A 86 -7.04 -8.86 -1.82
CA GLY A 86 -6.84 -9.41 -0.47
C GLY A 86 -8.16 -9.74 0.23
N GLY A 87 -9.17 -8.89 0.09
CA GLY A 87 -10.54 -9.14 0.53
C GLY A 87 -11.15 -10.38 -0.11
N LEU A 88 -11.01 -10.53 -1.44
CA LEU A 88 -11.51 -11.68 -2.18
C LEU A 88 -10.83 -12.99 -1.72
N VAL A 89 -9.50 -13.01 -1.67
CA VAL A 89 -8.72 -14.19 -1.20
C VAL A 89 -9.06 -14.55 0.24
N SER A 90 -9.50 -13.60 1.05
CA SER A 90 -9.92 -13.85 2.43
C SER A 90 -11.18 -14.69 2.56
N VAL A 91 -12.08 -14.66 1.57
CA VAL A 91 -13.34 -15.41 1.61
C VAL A 91 -13.04 -16.90 1.50
N ASP A 92 -13.68 -17.71 2.33
CA ASP A 92 -13.53 -19.17 2.29
C ASP A 92 -14.35 -19.79 1.15
N ARG A 93 -13.88 -19.53 -0.07
CA ARG A 93 -14.44 -20.09 -1.31
C ARG A 93 -13.34 -20.26 -2.35
N THR A 94 -13.61 -21.08 -3.35
CA THR A 94 -12.73 -21.24 -4.50
C THR A 94 -12.85 -20.04 -5.45
N TRP A 95 -11.71 -19.46 -5.81
CA TRP A 95 -11.62 -18.37 -6.79
C TRP A 95 -10.83 -18.84 -8.01
N PRO A 96 -11.08 -18.24 -9.19
CA PRO A 96 -10.22 -18.46 -10.34
C PRO A 96 -8.76 -18.10 -10.01
N ALA A 97 -7.80 -18.79 -10.61
CA ALA A 97 -6.37 -18.68 -10.30
C ALA A 97 -5.81 -17.25 -10.39
N PHE A 98 -6.43 -16.37 -11.19
CA PHE A 98 -6.02 -14.97 -11.30
C PHE A 98 -6.21 -14.18 -10.01
N VAL A 99 -7.21 -14.51 -9.15
CA VAL A 99 -7.48 -13.77 -7.91
C VAL A 99 -6.33 -13.89 -6.90
N PRO A 100 -5.89 -15.10 -6.49
CA PRO A 100 -4.72 -15.24 -5.62
C PRO A 100 -3.41 -14.81 -6.30
N LEU A 101 -3.28 -14.99 -7.63
CA LEU A 101 -2.12 -14.51 -8.36
C LEU A 101 -2.00 -12.98 -8.28
N LEU A 102 -3.09 -12.25 -8.51
CA LEU A 102 -3.10 -10.80 -8.42
C LEU A 102 -2.86 -10.31 -7.01
N HIS A 103 -3.43 -10.95 -5.98
CA HIS A 103 -3.11 -10.58 -4.59
C HIS A 103 -1.63 -10.82 -4.25
N LYS A 104 -0.96 -11.77 -4.92
CA LYS A 104 0.48 -11.98 -4.78
C LYS A 104 1.31 -10.93 -5.51
N LEU A 105 0.89 -10.49 -6.70
CA LEU A 105 1.67 -9.57 -7.55
C LEU A 105 1.43 -8.08 -7.26
N LEU A 106 0.18 -7.69 -7.01
CA LEU A 106 -0.22 -6.29 -6.81
C LEU A 106 0.49 -5.58 -5.64
N PRO A 107 0.83 -6.23 -4.51
CA PRO A 107 1.61 -5.59 -3.45
C PRO A 107 2.96 -5.07 -3.94
N TYR A 108 3.65 -5.79 -4.84
CA TYR A 108 4.93 -5.33 -5.39
C TYR A 108 4.74 -4.11 -6.29
N LEU A 109 3.71 -4.12 -7.14
CA LEU A 109 3.37 -2.96 -7.97
C LEU A 109 2.96 -1.75 -7.11
N THR A 110 2.28 -2.00 -5.99
CA THR A 110 1.90 -0.97 -5.01
C THR A 110 3.13 -0.34 -4.36
N VAL A 111 4.15 -1.14 -3.99
CA VAL A 111 5.43 -0.62 -3.49
C VAL A 111 6.12 0.23 -4.55
N LEU A 112 6.25 -0.29 -5.78
CA LEU A 112 6.96 0.41 -6.86
C LEU A 112 6.29 1.73 -7.24
N SER A 113 4.97 1.72 -7.40
CA SER A 113 4.19 2.93 -7.70
C SER A 113 4.24 3.94 -6.55
N THR A 114 4.18 3.47 -5.30
CA THR A 114 4.35 4.34 -4.12
C THR A 114 5.75 4.94 -4.09
N ALA A 115 6.79 4.15 -4.28
CA ALA A 115 8.17 4.62 -4.30
C ALA A 115 8.40 5.67 -5.41
N GLY A 116 7.86 5.43 -6.61
CA GLY A 116 7.90 6.38 -7.72
C GLY A 116 7.17 7.69 -7.40
N SER A 117 5.96 7.61 -6.83
CA SER A 117 5.20 8.79 -6.38
C SER A 117 5.97 9.58 -5.32
N LEU A 118 6.51 8.92 -4.30
CA LEU A 118 7.28 9.57 -3.25
C LEU A 118 8.57 10.21 -3.76
N TYR A 119 9.25 9.57 -4.73
CA TYR A 119 10.44 10.12 -5.35
C TYR A 119 10.14 11.45 -6.06
N LEU A 120 9.06 11.50 -6.84
CA LEU A 120 8.63 12.73 -7.52
C LEU A 120 8.26 13.84 -6.51
N LEU A 121 7.46 13.50 -5.50
CA LEU A 121 7.00 14.44 -4.47
C LEU A 121 8.14 15.00 -3.60
N LEU A 122 9.21 14.23 -3.41
CA LEU A 122 10.40 14.65 -2.67
C LEU A 122 11.37 15.45 -3.53
N GLY A 123 11.47 15.14 -4.83
CA GLY A 123 12.32 15.84 -5.78
C GLY A 123 11.94 17.30 -5.99
N GLN A 124 10.65 17.66 -5.84
CA GLN A 124 10.19 19.05 -5.89
C GLN A 124 10.72 19.94 -4.75
N LYS A 125 11.10 19.36 -3.61
CA LYS A 125 11.47 20.09 -2.39
C LYS A 125 12.99 20.19 -2.16
N ALA A 126 13.79 19.79 -3.14
CA ALA A 126 15.25 19.82 -3.10
C ALA A 126 15.79 21.02 -3.89
#